data_AF-A0A1F6AWQ4-F1
#
_entry.id   AF-A0A1F6AWQ4-F1
#
_cell.length_a   1.000
_cell.length_b   1.000
_cell.length_c   1.000
_cell.angle_alpha   90.00
_cell.angle_beta   90.00
_cell.angle_gamma   90.00
#
_symmetry.space_group_name_H-M   'P 1'
#
loop_
_entity.id
_entity.type
_entity.pdbx_description
1 polymer ?
#
loop_
_entity_poly.entity_id
_entity_poly.type
_entity_poly.pdbx_seq_one_letter_code
_entity_poly.pdbx_strand_id
1 'polypeptide(L)'
;MIIGKEAMRQARGLVVRTTLAISLLAAKPLSDLDHTSRVLAAARGQEVSCYEPMYPEQDVYPYDAIVVPGSGVQMSLEGHVVPDYFEQLRLEAAAIAVIRKKAPGVVLLDGVSSPQIDPFINRTYLQKEIQKLSEGTIVLPDNAVIVENHSINTATNMQRLSELAVLYNLRTFLLITNEFQIRRAEIFACAYGNNAYPVAAEGVIADFDPERRAYLDELYASPSMKPIMLKEEIGIAVSLYDPQGYIPTWVKQVLPNR
;
A
#
# COMPACT_ATOMS: atom_id res chain seq x y z
N MET A 1 33.96 10.46 49.11
CA MET A 1 34.31 10.24 47.69
C MET A 1 33.13 9.61 46.94
N ILE A 2 32.05 10.35 46.72
CA ILE A 2 30.80 9.83 46.10
C ILE A 2 30.27 10.77 44.99
N ILE A 3 30.78 12.00 44.89
CA ILE A 3 30.24 13.05 44.01
C ILE A 3 30.64 12.87 42.51
N GLY A 4 31.65 12.05 42.21
CA GLY A 4 32.19 11.90 40.84
C GLY A 4 31.45 10.93 39.91
N LYS A 5 30.59 10.04 40.43
CA LYS A 5 29.93 8.99 39.61
C LYS A 5 28.54 9.39 39.09
N GLU A 6 27.82 10.25 39.79
CA GLU A 6 26.49 10.72 39.35
C GLU A 6 26.57 11.83 38.30
N ALA A 7 27.53 12.76 38.45
CA ALA A 7 27.76 13.82 37.45
C ALA A 7 28.22 13.27 36.09
N MET A 8 29.03 12.19 36.07
CA MET A 8 29.43 11.53 34.82
C MET A 8 28.31 10.67 34.18
N ARG A 9 27.34 10.18 34.97
CA ARG A 9 26.17 9.44 34.44
C ARG A 9 25.14 10.38 33.81
N GLN A 10 24.93 11.55 34.40
CA GLN A 10 24.04 12.58 33.82
C GLN A 10 24.63 13.22 32.56
N ALA A 11 25.95 13.49 32.53
CA ALA A 11 26.63 14.01 31.34
C ALA A 11 26.61 13.03 30.15
N ARG A 12 26.74 11.71 30.40
CA ARG A 12 26.63 10.68 29.35
C ARG A 12 25.19 10.46 28.86
N GLY A 13 24.19 10.64 29.72
CA GLY A 13 22.78 10.55 29.33
C GLY A 13 22.30 11.74 28.48
N LEU A 14 22.86 12.94 28.72
CA LEU A 14 22.47 14.15 28.00
C LEU A 14 23.17 14.26 26.63
N VAL A 15 24.44 13.85 26.52
CA VAL A 15 25.22 13.91 25.27
C VAL A 15 24.77 12.85 24.26
N VAL A 16 24.35 11.65 24.70
CA VAL A 16 23.84 10.59 23.81
C VAL A 16 22.41 10.87 23.32
N ARG A 17 21.57 11.54 24.12
CA ARG A 17 20.19 11.87 23.73
C ARG A 17 20.09 13.09 22.81
N THR A 18 21.00 14.06 22.94
CA THR A 18 21.05 15.22 22.05
C THR A 18 21.73 14.92 20.71
N THR A 19 22.74 14.05 20.66
CA THR A 19 23.36 13.66 19.39
C THR A 19 22.45 12.76 18.54
N LEU A 20 21.66 11.84 19.13
CA LEU A 20 20.73 10.99 18.36
C LEU A 20 19.53 11.79 17.80
N ALA A 21 19.00 12.74 18.57
CA ALA A 21 17.88 13.58 18.12
C ALA A 21 18.31 14.56 17.02
N ILE A 22 19.54 15.10 17.08
CA ILE A 22 20.04 16.06 16.09
C ILE A 22 20.56 15.34 14.83
N SER A 23 21.08 14.11 14.92
CA SER A 23 21.48 13.33 13.73
C SER A 23 20.31 12.65 13.01
N LEU A 24 19.17 12.42 13.68
CA LEU A 24 17.91 12.02 13.03
C LEU A 24 17.15 13.20 12.39
N LEU A 25 17.35 14.43 12.88
CA LEU A 25 16.70 15.64 12.34
C LEU A 25 17.48 16.31 11.19
N ALA A 26 18.76 15.98 10.97
CA ALA A 26 19.63 16.81 10.12
C ALA A 26 20.15 16.20 8.81
N ALA A 27 19.79 14.97 8.38
CA ALA A 27 20.50 14.37 7.23
C ALA A 27 19.68 13.69 6.11
N LYS A 28 18.37 13.41 6.27
CA LYS A 28 17.56 12.80 5.18
C LYS A 28 16.33 13.59 4.69
N PRO A 29 15.56 14.30 5.54
CA PRO A 29 14.36 15.01 5.04
C PRO A 29 14.69 16.27 4.21
N LEU A 30 15.97 16.59 3.98
CA LEU A 30 16.40 17.71 3.12
C LEU A 30 17.14 17.28 1.86
N SER A 31 17.47 15.99 1.70
CA SER A 31 18.12 15.50 0.48
C SER A 31 17.14 15.21 -0.65
N ASP A 32 15.87 14.96 -0.30
CA ASP A 32 14.77 14.72 -1.24
C ASP A 32 13.59 15.65 -0.88
N LEU A 33 13.63 16.85 -1.47
CA LEU A 33 12.62 17.89 -1.25
C LEU A 33 11.27 17.47 -1.83
N ASP A 34 11.26 16.70 -2.92
CA ASP A 34 10.03 16.24 -3.55
C ASP A 34 9.33 15.25 -2.63
N HIS A 35 10.04 14.23 -2.12
CA HIS A 35 9.50 13.30 -1.12
C HIS A 35 8.97 14.03 0.12
N THR A 36 9.76 14.96 0.66
CA THR A 36 9.35 15.73 1.84
C THR A 36 8.10 16.55 1.59
N SER A 37 7.99 17.19 0.43
CA SER A 37 6.80 17.95 0.06
C SER A 37 5.55 17.06 -0.05
N ARG A 38 5.69 15.86 -0.62
CA ARG A 38 4.62 14.86 -0.70
C ARG A 38 4.17 14.38 0.67
N VAL A 39 5.11 14.09 1.59
CA VAL A 39 4.77 13.68 2.96
C VAL A 39 4.01 14.79 3.71
N LEU A 40 4.45 16.05 3.56
CA LEU A 40 3.77 17.19 4.17
C LEU A 40 2.38 17.43 3.57
N ALA A 41 2.21 17.26 2.26
CA ALA A 41 0.92 17.33 1.59
C ALA A 41 -0.02 16.23 2.11
N ALA A 42 0.45 14.98 2.15
CA ALA A 42 -0.32 13.85 2.68
C ALA A 42 -0.76 14.04 4.13
N ALA A 43 0.13 14.56 4.99
CA ALA A 43 -0.17 14.84 6.40
C ALA A 43 -1.25 15.92 6.58
N ARG A 44 -1.45 16.78 5.58
CA ARG A 44 -2.54 17.77 5.52
C ARG A 44 -3.80 17.24 4.84
N GLY A 45 -3.84 15.96 4.49
CA GLY A 45 -4.94 15.34 3.75
C GLY A 45 -5.02 15.77 2.28
N GLN A 46 -3.97 16.40 1.74
CA GLN A 46 -3.92 16.77 0.34
C GLN A 46 -3.58 15.54 -0.52
N GLU A 47 -4.00 15.59 -1.78
CA GLU A 47 -3.59 14.63 -2.79
C GLU A 47 -2.07 14.67 -2.96
N VAL A 48 -1.47 13.49 -3.05
CA VAL A 48 -0.08 13.31 -3.44
C VAL A 48 -0.13 12.80 -4.88
N SER A 49 0.86 13.12 -5.71
CA SER A 49 1.12 12.28 -6.86
C SER A 49 2.52 12.41 -7.41
N CYS A 50 2.97 11.30 -8.01
CA CYS A 50 4.09 11.23 -8.93
C CYS A 50 3.64 10.61 -10.26
N TYR A 51 2.33 10.49 -10.48
CA TYR A 51 1.82 10.03 -11.75
C TYR A 51 2.11 11.06 -12.84
N GLU A 52 2.84 10.62 -13.86
CA GLU A 52 3.05 11.36 -15.09
C GLU A 52 2.27 10.66 -16.20
N PRO A 53 1.25 11.32 -16.79
CA PRO A 53 0.51 10.75 -17.90
C PRO A 53 1.47 10.41 -19.05
N MET A 54 1.62 9.13 -19.34
CA MET A 54 2.34 8.66 -20.51
C MET A 54 1.33 8.30 -21.59
N TYR A 55 1.59 8.72 -22.83
CA TYR A 55 0.81 8.23 -23.96
C TYR A 55 1.05 6.72 -24.09
N PRO A 56 0.04 5.86 -23.87
CA PRO A 56 0.24 4.43 -23.93
C PRO A 56 0.64 4.02 -25.35
N GLU A 57 1.55 3.05 -25.47
CA GLU A 57 1.91 2.45 -26.77
C GLU A 57 0.74 1.67 -27.39
N GLN A 58 -0.26 1.30 -26.57
CA GLN A 58 -1.47 0.61 -27.00
C GLN A 58 -2.70 1.49 -26.70
N ASP A 59 -3.39 1.90 -27.76
CA ASP A 59 -4.55 2.81 -27.76
C ASP A 59 -5.81 2.28 -27.03
N VAL A 60 -5.71 1.13 -26.35
CA VAL A 60 -6.84 0.38 -25.75
C VAL A 60 -6.86 0.46 -24.22
N TYR A 61 -5.71 0.59 -23.58
CA TYR A 61 -5.59 0.59 -22.12
C TYR A 61 -4.84 1.83 -21.63
N PRO A 62 -5.36 2.59 -20.65
CA PRO A 62 -4.68 3.75 -20.10
C PRO A 62 -3.49 3.42 -19.19
N TYR A 63 -3.38 2.17 -18.71
CA TYR A 63 -2.31 1.71 -17.83
C TYR A 63 -1.77 0.35 -18.29
N ASP A 64 -0.49 0.08 -17.99
CA ASP A 64 0.14 -1.20 -18.32
C ASP A 64 -0.30 -2.32 -17.36
N ALA A 65 -0.61 -1.99 -16.10
CA ALA A 65 -1.13 -2.92 -15.11
C ALA A 65 -2.02 -2.26 -14.06
N ILE A 66 -3.00 -3.02 -13.55
CA ILE A 66 -3.70 -2.73 -12.29
C ILE A 66 -2.85 -3.32 -11.15
N VAL A 67 -2.54 -2.54 -10.13
CA VAL A 67 -1.71 -2.98 -9.00
C VAL A 67 -2.55 -2.97 -7.74
N VAL A 68 -2.54 -4.08 -7.00
CA VAL A 68 -3.26 -4.25 -5.74
C VAL A 68 -2.28 -4.61 -4.63
N PRO A 69 -1.98 -3.69 -3.70
CA PRO A 69 -1.26 -4.02 -2.48
C PRO A 69 -2.12 -4.93 -1.58
N GLY A 70 -1.53 -5.95 -0.98
CA GLY A 70 -2.23 -6.79 -0.01
C GLY A 70 -2.55 -6.08 1.32
N SER A 71 -3.71 -6.40 1.90
CA SER A 71 -4.19 -6.02 3.23
C SER A 71 -4.08 -7.17 4.22
N GLY A 72 -4.30 -8.40 3.77
CA GLY A 72 -4.21 -9.61 4.58
C GLY A 72 -5.37 -10.57 4.33
N VAL A 73 -5.48 -11.56 5.21
CA VAL A 73 -6.48 -12.62 5.17
C VAL A 73 -7.14 -12.77 6.54
N GLN A 74 -8.30 -13.43 6.56
CA GLN A 74 -9.00 -13.82 7.77
C GLN A 74 -9.53 -15.26 7.65
N MET A 75 -9.95 -15.85 8.77
CA MET A 75 -10.70 -17.10 8.75
C MET A 75 -12.18 -16.81 8.58
N SER A 76 -12.83 -17.49 7.63
CA SER A 76 -14.28 -17.48 7.46
C SER A 76 -14.96 -18.24 8.61
N LEU A 77 -16.28 -18.10 8.72
CA LEU A 77 -17.08 -18.82 9.71
C LEU A 77 -17.00 -20.35 9.52
N GLU A 78 -16.78 -20.77 8.28
CA GLU A 78 -16.62 -22.17 7.86
C GLU A 78 -15.18 -22.70 8.05
N GLY A 79 -14.27 -21.86 8.59
CA GLY A 79 -12.88 -22.24 8.85
C GLY A 79 -11.97 -22.20 7.62
N HIS A 80 -12.39 -21.53 6.54
CA HIS A 80 -11.56 -21.33 5.35
C HIS A 80 -10.80 -20.01 5.45
N VAL A 81 -9.54 -20.01 5.01
CA VAL A 81 -8.83 -18.74 4.81
C VAL A 81 -9.50 -18.01 3.65
N VAL A 82 -9.77 -16.72 3.83
CA VAL A 82 -10.34 -15.81 2.82
C VAL A 82 -9.64 -14.45 2.90
N PRO A 83 -9.62 -13.65 1.82
CA PRO A 83 -9.14 -12.27 1.91
C PRO A 83 -9.89 -11.51 3.01
N ASP A 84 -9.20 -10.65 3.76
CA ASP A 84 -9.88 -9.81 4.75
C ASP A 84 -10.85 -8.83 4.08
N TYR A 85 -11.73 -8.20 4.84
CA TYR A 85 -12.75 -7.32 4.29
C TYR A 85 -12.17 -6.18 3.41
N PHE A 86 -11.04 -5.58 3.81
CA PHE A 86 -10.41 -4.50 3.05
C PHE A 86 -9.71 -5.01 1.80
N GLU A 87 -9.13 -6.21 1.84
CA GLU A 87 -8.62 -6.92 0.68
C GLU A 87 -9.72 -7.24 -0.32
N GLN A 88 -10.88 -7.69 0.15
CA GLN A 88 -12.04 -7.94 -0.71
C GLN A 88 -12.47 -6.68 -1.47
N LEU A 89 -12.53 -5.52 -0.80
CA LEU A 89 -12.83 -4.24 -1.47
C LEU A 89 -11.80 -3.91 -2.56
N ARG A 90 -10.50 -4.13 -2.31
CA ARG A 90 -9.45 -3.88 -3.32
C ARG A 90 -9.58 -4.80 -4.52
N LEU A 91 -9.80 -6.10 -4.28
CA LEU A 91 -9.92 -7.09 -5.33
C LEU A 91 -11.20 -6.89 -6.15
N GLU A 92 -12.30 -6.47 -5.52
CA GLU A 92 -13.53 -6.08 -6.21
C GLU A 92 -13.32 -4.85 -7.10
N ALA A 93 -12.68 -3.80 -6.56
CA ALA A 93 -12.33 -2.62 -7.35
C ALA A 93 -11.38 -2.96 -8.53
N ALA A 94 -10.44 -3.88 -8.33
CA ALA A 94 -9.59 -4.39 -9.40
C ALA A 94 -10.39 -5.18 -10.45
N ALA A 95 -11.35 -6.01 -10.05
CA ALA A 95 -12.26 -6.69 -10.97
C ALA A 95 -13.05 -5.69 -11.82
N ILE A 96 -13.62 -4.64 -11.20
CA ILE A 96 -14.31 -3.56 -11.90
C ILE A 96 -13.36 -2.85 -12.89
N ALA A 97 -12.11 -2.59 -12.50
CA ALA A 97 -11.11 -1.97 -13.37
C ALA A 97 -10.74 -2.85 -14.58
N VAL A 98 -10.65 -4.18 -14.40
CA VAL A 98 -10.48 -5.14 -15.51
C VAL A 98 -11.68 -5.09 -16.46
N ILE A 99 -12.90 -5.15 -15.92
CA ILE A 99 -14.15 -5.09 -16.72
C ILE A 99 -14.22 -3.79 -17.53
N ARG A 100 -13.79 -2.67 -16.92
CA ARG A 100 -13.72 -1.34 -17.55
C ARG A 100 -12.47 -1.14 -18.44
N LYS A 101 -11.71 -2.21 -18.73
CA LYS A 101 -10.52 -2.20 -19.58
C LYS A 101 -9.51 -1.12 -19.18
N LYS A 102 -9.16 -1.05 -17.89
CA LYS A 102 -8.15 -0.09 -17.40
C LYS A 102 -6.71 -0.55 -17.62
N ALA A 103 -6.47 -1.86 -17.63
CA ALA A 103 -5.18 -2.46 -17.96
C ALA A 103 -5.37 -3.87 -18.54
N PRO A 104 -4.38 -4.43 -19.26
CA PRO A 104 -4.44 -5.79 -19.79
C PRO A 104 -4.23 -6.89 -18.72
N GLY A 105 -3.70 -6.53 -17.54
CA GLY A 105 -3.40 -7.48 -16.47
C GLY A 105 -3.38 -6.86 -15.08
N VAL A 106 -3.20 -7.71 -14.07
CA VAL A 106 -3.21 -7.35 -12.65
C VAL A 106 -1.93 -7.83 -11.96
N VAL A 107 -1.33 -6.99 -11.12
CA VAL A 107 -0.23 -7.33 -10.23
C VAL A 107 -0.75 -7.32 -8.79
N LEU A 108 -0.76 -8.49 -8.15
CA LEU A 108 -1.13 -8.68 -6.75
C LEU A 108 0.15 -8.69 -5.90
N LEU A 109 0.28 -7.74 -4.97
CA LEU A 109 1.40 -7.62 -4.04
C LEU A 109 0.98 -8.20 -2.68
N ASP A 110 0.76 -9.51 -2.67
CA ASP A 110 0.16 -10.27 -1.56
C ASP A 110 1.11 -10.46 -0.37
N GLY A 111 2.41 -10.41 -0.64
CA GLY A 111 3.45 -10.47 0.38
C GLY A 111 3.52 -11.80 1.14
N VAL A 112 4.27 -11.80 2.25
CA VAL A 112 4.41 -12.96 3.13
C VAL A 112 3.27 -12.99 4.12
N SER A 113 2.33 -13.90 3.91
CA SER A 113 1.28 -14.24 4.87
C SER A 113 1.79 -15.22 5.94
N SER A 114 1.47 -14.96 7.21
CA SER A 114 1.69 -15.87 8.34
C SER A 114 0.35 -16.14 9.04
N PRO A 115 -0.11 -17.41 9.16
CA PRO A 115 0.55 -18.65 8.70
C PRO A 115 0.70 -18.71 7.17
N GLN A 116 1.55 -19.62 6.70
CA GLN A 116 1.82 -19.80 5.28
C GLN A 116 0.55 -20.31 4.57
N ILE A 117 -0.11 -19.41 3.85
CA ILE A 117 -1.39 -19.63 3.17
C ILE A 117 -1.13 -19.92 1.70
N ASP A 118 -2.12 -20.48 1.01
CA ASP A 118 -2.15 -20.58 -0.45
C ASP A 118 -1.86 -19.19 -1.06
N PRO A 119 -0.72 -19.01 -1.76
CA PRO A 119 -0.35 -17.73 -2.34
C PRO A 119 -1.31 -17.27 -3.44
N PHE A 120 -2.24 -18.12 -3.90
CA PHE A 120 -3.16 -17.80 -4.98
C PHE A 120 -4.59 -17.46 -4.50
N ILE A 121 -4.79 -17.26 -3.20
CA ILE A 121 -6.11 -16.97 -2.65
C ILE A 121 -6.71 -15.67 -3.23
N ASN A 122 -5.92 -14.59 -3.28
CA ASN A 122 -6.35 -13.31 -3.81
C ASN A 122 -6.60 -13.38 -5.32
N ARG A 123 -5.75 -14.11 -6.07
CA ARG A 123 -5.99 -14.38 -7.49
C ARG A 123 -7.31 -15.13 -7.71
N THR A 124 -7.57 -16.16 -6.91
CA THR A 124 -8.80 -16.95 -7.00
C THR A 124 -10.03 -16.09 -6.69
N TYR A 125 -9.95 -15.23 -5.67
CA TYR A 125 -11.03 -14.31 -5.33
C TYR A 125 -11.26 -13.28 -6.45
N LEU A 126 -10.20 -12.65 -6.96
CA LEU A 126 -10.26 -11.71 -8.09
C LEU A 126 -10.96 -12.34 -9.31
N GLN A 127 -10.57 -13.55 -9.69
CA GLN A 127 -11.17 -14.25 -10.82
C GLN A 127 -12.67 -14.52 -10.62
N LYS A 128 -13.07 -14.91 -9.40
CA LYS A 128 -14.48 -15.10 -9.04
C LYS A 128 -15.26 -13.80 -9.12
N GLU A 129 -14.71 -12.68 -8.63
CA GLU A 129 -15.38 -11.38 -8.71
C GLU A 129 -15.48 -10.88 -10.16
N ILE A 130 -14.44 -11.08 -11.00
CA ILE A 130 -14.53 -10.78 -12.44
C ILE A 130 -15.66 -11.58 -13.09
N GLN A 131 -15.74 -12.89 -12.84
CA GLN A 131 -16.79 -13.74 -13.40
C GLN A 131 -18.17 -13.30 -12.92
N LYS A 132 -18.32 -13.02 -11.63
CA LYS A 132 -19.59 -12.57 -11.02
C LYS A 132 -20.05 -11.23 -11.60
N LEU A 133 -19.19 -10.22 -11.58
CA LEU A 133 -19.54 -8.84 -12.00
C LEU A 133 -19.68 -8.69 -13.52
N SER A 134 -19.05 -9.57 -14.30
CA SER A 134 -19.21 -9.60 -15.76
C SER A 134 -20.28 -10.59 -16.25
N GLU A 135 -21.04 -11.21 -15.35
CA GLU A 135 -22.03 -12.25 -15.68
C GLU A 135 -21.43 -13.41 -16.51
N GLY A 136 -20.16 -13.73 -16.25
CA GLY A 136 -19.40 -14.78 -16.94
C GLY A 136 -18.88 -14.40 -18.33
N THR A 137 -19.08 -13.14 -18.78
CA THR A 137 -18.66 -12.70 -20.11
C THR A 137 -17.16 -12.41 -20.23
N ILE A 138 -16.48 -12.14 -19.10
CA ILE A 138 -15.06 -11.84 -19.06
C ILE A 138 -14.32 -12.95 -18.29
N VAL A 139 -13.27 -13.48 -18.92
CA VAL A 139 -12.33 -14.41 -18.30
C VAL A 139 -10.93 -13.81 -18.43
N LEU A 140 -10.30 -13.52 -17.29
CA LEU A 140 -8.92 -13.07 -17.25
C LEU A 140 -7.99 -14.30 -17.20
N PRO A 141 -7.10 -14.49 -18.20
CA PRO A 141 -6.15 -15.60 -18.18
C PRO A 141 -5.26 -15.60 -16.93
N ASP A 142 -4.89 -16.77 -16.42
CA ASP A 142 -4.03 -16.90 -15.23
C ASP A 142 -2.70 -16.16 -15.39
N ASN A 143 -2.13 -16.16 -16.61
CA ASN A 143 -0.88 -15.48 -16.92
C ASN A 143 -1.01 -13.95 -17.03
N ALA A 144 -2.23 -13.41 -17.02
CA ALA A 144 -2.49 -11.97 -16.92
C ALA A 144 -2.57 -11.49 -15.45
N VAL A 145 -2.42 -12.40 -14.48
CA VAL A 145 -2.32 -12.08 -13.05
C VAL A 145 -0.93 -12.47 -12.53
N ILE A 146 -0.13 -11.47 -12.21
CA ILE A 146 1.18 -11.63 -11.57
C ILE A 146 0.97 -11.61 -10.06
N VAL A 147 1.46 -12.62 -9.34
CA VAL A 147 1.36 -12.71 -7.88
C VAL A 147 2.74 -12.60 -7.26
N GLU A 148 2.92 -11.62 -6.37
CA GLU A 148 4.15 -11.34 -5.63
C GLU A 148 3.93 -11.66 -4.15
N ASN A 149 4.75 -12.54 -3.58
CA ASN A 149 4.54 -13.11 -2.24
C ASN A 149 5.74 -12.97 -1.27
N HIS A 150 6.62 -11.99 -1.50
CA HIS A 150 7.81 -11.73 -0.68
C HIS A 150 7.76 -10.38 0.06
N SER A 151 6.90 -9.46 -0.35
CA SER A 151 6.73 -8.19 0.34
C SER A 151 6.18 -8.36 1.77
N ILE A 152 6.47 -7.41 2.66
CA ILE A 152 6.19 -7.50 4.10
C ILE A 152 5.26 -6.36 4.56
N ASN A 153 5.34 -5.22 3.87
CA ASN A 153 4.59 -4.01 4.14
C ASN A 153 4.49 -3.15 2.87
N THR A 154 3.70 -2.09 2.96
CA THR A 154 3.46 -1.15 1.86
C THR A 154 4.73 -0.62 1.18
N ALA A 155 5.83 -0.36 1.90
CA ALA A 155 7.06 0.08 1.28
C ALA A 155 7.68 -1.03 0.42
N THR A 156 7.85 -2.22 1.00
CA THR A 156 8.34 -3.39 0.25
C THR A 156 7.41 -3.83 -0.88
N ASN A 157 6.09 -3.59 -0.79
CA ASN A 157 5.17 -3.79 -1.91
C ASN A 157 5.59 -2.92 -3.09
N MET A 158 5.86 -1.63 -2.87
CA MET A 158 6.26 -0.69 -3.92
C MET A 158 7.69 -0.94 -4.42
N GLN A 159 8.59 -1.43 -3.57
CA GLN A 159 9.88 -1.92 -4.00
C GLN A 159 9.74 -3.08 -4.99
N ARG A 160 8.93 -4.09 -4.64
CA ARG A 160 8.71 -5.26 -5.49
C ARG A 160 7.98 -4.89 -6.77
N LEU A 161 7.05 -3.93 -6.71
CA LEU A 161 6.43 -3.37 -7.92
C LEU A 161 7.49 -2.80 -8.87
N SER A 162 8.47 -2.04 -8.37
CA SER A 162 9.56 -1.47 -9.20
C SER A 162 10.41 -2.57 -9.84
N GLU A 163 10.71 -3.64 -9.11
CA GLU A 163 11.43 -4.81 -9.66
C GLU A 163 10.62 -5.53 -10.75
N LEU A 164 9.32 -5.72 -10.53
CA LEU A 164 8.39 -6.31 -11.50
C LEU A 164 8.21 -5.40 -12.72
N ALA A 165 8.18 -4.08 -12.53
CA ALA A 165 8.08 -3.09 -13.60
C ALA A 165 9.22 -3.25 -14.60
N VAL A 166 10.46 -3.40 -14.10
CA VAL A 166 11.63 -3.66 -14.93
C VAL A 166 11.53 -5.03 -15.62
N LEU A 167 11.17 -6.08 -14.86
CA LEU A 167 11.11 -7.45 -15.37
C LEU A 167 10.08 -7.63 -16.50
N TYR A 168 8.92 -7.00 -16.37
CA TYR A 168 7.80 -7.11 -17.29
C TYR A 168 7.65 -5.91 -18.24
N ASN A 169 8.61 -4.97 -18.21
CA ASN A 169 8.59 -3.73 -18.99
C ASN A 169 7.28 -2.92 -18.83
N LEU A 170 6.81 -2.81 -17.59
CA LEU A 170 5.63 -2.02 -17.23
C LEU A 170 6.07 -0.60 -16.83
N ARG A 171 5.34 0.43 -17.27
CA ARG A 171 5.71 1.83 -17.05
C ARG A 171 4.65 2.60 -16.28
N THR A 172 3.37 2.29 -16.47
CA THR A 172 2.25 3.00 -15.86
C THR A 172 1.33 2.05 -15.10
N PHE A 173 0.94 2.45 -13.89
CA PHE A 173 0.16 1.61 -12.98
C PHE A 173 -1.12 2.28 -12.55
N LEU A 174 -2.23 1.54 -12.52
CA LEU A 174 -3.41 1.90 -11.75
C LEU A 174 -3.30 1.28 -10.37
N LEU A 175 -2.92 2.06 -9.36
CA LEU A 175 -2.72 1.58 -7.99
C LEU A 175 -4.04 1.62 -7.21
N ILE A 176 -4.66 0.46 -6.99
CA ILE A 176 -5.92 0.33 -6.26
C ILE A 176 -5.63 -0.07 -4.82
N THR A 177 -6.05 0.75 -3.87
CA THR A 177 -5.98 0.45 -2.43
C THR A 177 -7.15 1.11 -1.71
N ASN A 178 -7.31 0.90 -0.40
CA ASN A 178 -8.38 1.53 0.37
C ASN A 178 -8.11 3.02 0.58
N GLU A 179 -9.17 3.80 0.74
CA GLU A 179 -9.13 5.25 1.00
C GLU A 179 -8.21 5.63 2.16
N PHE A 180 -8.19 4.85 3.25
CA PHE A 180 -7.32 5.16 4.39
C PHE A 180 -5.82 4.97 4.09
N GLN A 181 -5.45 4.13 3.12
CA GLN A 181 -4.07 3.75 2.84
C GLN A 181 -3.48 4.45 1.60
N ILE A 182 -4.33 5.06 0.77
CA ILE A 182 -3.97 5.59 -0.55
C ILE A 182 -2.76 6.53 -0.52
N ARG A 183 -2.75 7.51 0.39
CA ARG A 183 -1.66 8.48 0.51
C ARG A 183 -0.32 7.83 0.87
N ARG A 184 -0.33 6.85 1.79
CA ARG A 184 0.90 6.17 2.20
C ARG A 184 1.40 5.24 1.10
N ALA A 185 0.51 4.54 0.42
CA ALA A 185 0.86 3.71 -0.72
C ALA A 185 1.52 4.55 -1.83
N GLU A 186 0.97 5.72 -2.12
CA GLU A 186 1.50 6.61 -3.14
C GLU A 186 2.84 7.25 -2.75
N ILE A 187 3.03 7.70 -1.51
CA ILE A 187 4.33 8.18 -1.03
C ILE A 187 5.43 7.14 -1.31
N PHE A 188 5.17 5.87 -0.97
CA PHE A 188 6.13 4.80 -1.25
C PHE A 188 6.25 4.51 -2.75
N ALA A 189 5.15 4.53 -3.51
CA ALA A 189 5.21 4.37 -4.96
C ALA A 189 6.18 5.38 -5.58
N CYS A 190 6.06 6.65 -5.18
CA CYS A 190 6.94 7.73 -5.61
C CYS A 190 8.39 7.54 -5.14
N ALA A 191 8.61 7.14 -3.89
CA ALA A 191 9.95 6.90 -3.36
C ALA A 191 10.70 5.76 -4.08
N TYR A 192 9.99 4.82 -4.70
CA TYR A 192 10.54 3.74 -5.52
C TYR A 192 10.46 4.01 -7.04
N GLY A 193 10.06 5.21 -7.45
CA GLY A 193 10.00 5.62 -8.86
C GLY A 193 8.90 4.93 -9.67
N ASN A 194 7.85 4.41 -9.01
CA ASN A 194 6.72 3.82 -9.71
C ASN A 194 5.77 4.93 -10.19
N ASN A 195 5.56 5.04 -11.50
CA ASN A 195 4.59 5.96 -12.09
C ASN A 195 3.17 5.39 -11.93
N ALA A 196 2.61 5.57 -10.73
CA ALA A 196 1.35 4.97 -10.30
C ALA A 196 0.29 6.04 -10.08
N TYR A 197 -0.87 5.88 -10.74
CA TYR A 197 -2.06 6.66 -10.47
C TYR A 197 -2.86 6.00 -9.34
N PRO A 198 -3.00 6.65 -8.18
CA PRO A 198 -3.69 6.07 -7.04
C PRO A 198 -5.21 6.14 -7.22
N VAL A 199 -5.93 5.08 -6.84
CA VAL A 199 -7.39 5.10 -6.78
C VAL A 199 -7.88 4.37 -5.54
N ALA A 200 -8.84 5.00 -4.84
CA ALA A 200 -9.52 4.39 -3.71
C ALA A 200 -10.51 3.31 -4.20
N ALA A 201 -10.38 2.10 -3.66
CA ALA A 201 -11.25 0.98 -3.97
C ALA A 201 -12.73 1.33 -3.74
N GLU A 202 -13.01 2.04 -2.66
CA GLU A 202 -14.34 2.52 -2.29
C GLU A 202 -14.94 3.44 -3.34
N GLY A 203 -14.13 4.34 -3.93
CA GLY A 203 -14.55 5.20 -5.03
C GLY A 203 -14.91 4.41 -6.28
N VAL A 204 -14.07 3.43 -6.66
CA VAL A 204 -14.34 2.57 -7.82
C VAL A 204 -15.63 1.77 -7.66
N ILE A 205 -15.85 1.22 -6.47
CA ILE A 205 -17.04 0.45 -6.15
C ILE A 205 -18.27 1.35 -6.15
N ALA A 206 -18.23 2.51 -5.49
CA ALA A 206 -19.37 3.44 -5.47
C ALA A 206 -19.72 3.98 -6.87
N ASP A 207 -18.73 4.18 -7.74
CA ASP A 207 -18.95 4.59 -9.14
C ASP A 207 -19.52 3.45 -10.02
N PHE A 208 -19.40 2.20 -9.58
CA PHE A 208 -19.96 1.04 -10.26
C PHE A 208 -21.34 0.67 -9.74
N ASP A 209 -21.50 0.71 -8.42
CA ASP A 209 -22.73 0.46 -7.67
C ASP A 209 -22.98 1.61 -6.67
N PRO A 210 -23.69 2.66 -7.10
CA PRO A 210 -23.94 3.84 -6.26
C PRO A 210 -24.70 3.56 -4.96
N GLU A 211 -25.44 2.45 -4.87
CA GLU A 211 -26.20 2.09 -3.66
C GLU A 211 -25.26 1.75 -2.50
N ARG A 212 -24.03 1.30 -2.79
CA ARG A 212 -23.03 0.98 -1.78
C ARG A 212 -22.35 2.19 -1.15
N ARG A 213 -22.52 3.39 -1.72
CA ARG A 213 -21.85 4.61 -1.24
C ARG A 213 -22.14 4.88 0.23
N ALA A 214 -23.42 4.82 0.63
CA ALA A 214 -23.83 5.13 2.00
C ALA A 214 -23.21 4.17 3.03
N TYR A 215 -23.15 2.88 2.71
CA TYR A 215 -22.55 1.88 3.57
C TYR A 215 -21.03 2.04 3.70
N LEU A 216 -20.35 2.36 2.60
CA LEU A 216 -18.91 2.66 2.61
C LEU A 216 -18.62 3.92 3.44
N ASP A 217 -19.40 4.98 3.27
CA ASP A 217 -19.26 6.20 4.06
C ASP A 217 -19.48 5.94 5.57
N GLU A 218 -20.46 5.12 5.94
CA GLU A 218 -20.71 4.73 7.33
C GLU A 218 -19.57 3.90 7.92
N LEU A 219 -19.04 2.94 7.15
CA LEU A 219 -17.87 2.16 7.55
C LEU A 219 -16.70 3.08 7.91
N TYR A 220 -16.41 4.08 7.08
CA TYR A 220 -15.31 5.02 7.29
C TYR A 220 -15.55 6.01 8.44
N ALA A 221 -16.82 6.31 8.74
CA ALA A 221 -17.20 7.07 9.93
C ALA A 221 -17.16 6.26 11.24
N SER A 222 -17.05 4.93 11.15
CA SER A 222 -17.16 4.05 12.30
C SER A 222 -15.99 4.19 13.30
N PRO A 223 -16.22 3.98 14.62
CA PRO A 223 -15.15 4.04 15.61
C PRO A 223 -14.02 3.02 15.38
N SER A 224 -14.29 1.89 14.72
CA SER A 224 -13.29 0.88 14.38
C SER A 224 -12.25 1.37 13.37
N MET A 225 -12.56 2.41 12.60
CA MET A 225 -11.62 2.99 11.64
C MET A 225 -10.58 3.91 12.30
N LYS A 226 -10.88 4.50 13.46
CA LYS A 226 -9.96 5.41 14.17
C LYS A 226 -8.55 4.83 14.37
N PRO A 227 -8.35 3.61 14.91
CA PRO A 227 -7.01 3.05 15.08
C PRO A 227 -6.32 2.76 13.74
N ILE A 228 -7.07 2.41 12.69
CA ILE A 228 -6.53 2.17 11.35
C ILE A 228 -6.02 3.49 10.76
N MET A 229 -6.83 4.55 10.80
CA MET A 229 -6.46 5.88 10.33
C MET A 229 -5.23 6.42 11.08
N LEU A 230 -5.19 6.29 12.41
CA LEU A 230 -4.03 6.71 13.21
C LEU A 230 -2.75 5.97 12.80
N LYS A 231 -2.85 4.66 12.53
CA LYS A 231 -1.70 3.87 12.04
C LYS A 231 -1.20 4.39 10.69
N GLU A 232 -2.09 4.79 9.80
CA GLU A 232 -1.74 5.35 8.50
C GLU A 232 -1.09 6.73 8.63
N GLU A 233 -1.61 7.60 9.50
CA GLU A 233 -1.01 8.91 9.82
C GLU A 233 0.41 8.76 10.40
N ILE A 234 0.60 7.83 11.34
CA ILE A 234 1.93 7.51 11.88
C ILE A 234 2.84 7.00 10.76
N GLY A 235 2.34 6.13 9.88
CA GLY A 235 3.10 5.61 8.75
C GLY A 235 3.55 6.71 7.78
N ILE A 236 2.68 7.69 7.49
CA ILE A 236 3.02 8.87 6.70
C ILE A 236 4.10 9.69 7.40
N ALA A 237 3.95 9.98 8.70
CA ALA A 237 4.93 10.77 9.45
C ALA A 237 6.30 10.09 9.51
N VAL A 238 6.35 8.76 9.68
CA VAL A 238 7.61 7.99 9.69
C VAL A 238 8.30 8.04 8.33
N SER A 239 7.53 8.07 7.23
CA SER A 239 8.11 8.13 5.88
C SER A 239 8.93 9.38 5.61
N LEU A 240 8.77 10.46 6.40
CA LEU A 240 9.61 11.66 6.34
C LEU A 240 11.09 11.33 6.62
N TYR A 241 11.35 10.39 7.53
CA TYR A 241 12.70 10.00 7.96
C TYR A 241 13.15 8.69 7.33
N ASP A 242 12.19 7.86 6.90
CA ASP A 242 12.41 6.56 6.31
C ASP A 242 11.60 6.38 5.01
N PRO A 243 11.99 7.09 3.94
CA PRO A 243 11.28 7.08 2.65
C PRO A 243 11.18 5.69 2.02
N GLN A 244 12.10 4.79 2.37
CA GLN A 244 12.19 3.44 1.82
C GLN A 244 11.64 2.38 2.79
N GLY A 245 11.05 2.78 3.91
CA GLY A 245 10.38 1.87 4.85
C GLY A 245 11.27 0.77 5.45
N TYR A 246 12.56 1.03 5.68
CA TYR A 246 13.45 0.08 6.37
C TYR A 246 13.02 -0.22 7.81
N ILE A 247 12.57 0.80 8.54
CA ILE A 247 12.11 0.71 9.93
C ILE A 247 10.86 -0.17 10.05
N PRO A 248 9.73 0.09 9.34
CA PRO A 248 8.55 -0.77 9.43
C PRO A 248 8.81 -2.21 8.92
N THR A 249 9.77 -2.39 8.00
CA THR A 249 10.20 -3.72 7.54
C THR A 249 10.89 -4.48 8.67
N TRP A 250 11.89 -3.85 9.30
CA TRP A 250 12.62 -4.42 10.42
C TRP A 250 11.69 -4.73 11.60
N VAL A 251 10.78 -3.81 11.95
CA VAL A 251 9.82 -4.01 13.04
C VAL A 251 8.97 -5.25 12.79
N LYS A 252 8.41 -5.45 11.59
CA LYS A 252 7.61 -6.63 11.28
C LYS A 252 8.42 -7.93 11.27
N GLN A 253 9.69 -7.88 10.86
CA GLN A 253 10.57 -9.06 10.85
C GLN A 253 10.99 -9.49 12.26
N VAL A 254 11.23 -8.53 13.17
CA VAL A 254 11.70 -8.81 14.54
C VAL A 254 10.56 -9.02 15.52
N LEU A 255 9.44 -8.33 15.32
CA LEU A 255 8.21 -8.43 16.10
C LEU A 255 7.07 -8.91 15.20
N PRO A 256 7.11 -10.16 14.70
CA PRO A 256 6.00 -10.70 13.94
C PRO A 256 4.73 -10.62 14.79
N ASN A 257 3.66 -10.07 14.21
CA ASN A 257 2.37 -9.93 14.88
C ASN A 257 2.02 -11.27 15.55
N ARG A 258 1.89 -11.26 16.88
CA ARG A 258 1.30 -12.37 17.64
C ARG A 258 -0.21 -12.34 17.52
#